data_AF-A0A5C4WMM8-F1
#
_entry.id   AF-A0A5C4WMM8-F1
#
_cell.length_a   1.000
_cell.length_b   1.000
_cell.length_c   1.000
_cell.angle_alpha   90.00
_cell.angle_beta   90.00
_cell.angle_gamma   90.00
#
_symmetry.space_group_name_H-M   'P 1'
#
loop_
_entity.id
_entity.type
_entity.pdbx_description
1 polymer ?
#
loop_
_entity_poly.entity_id
_entity_poly.type
_entity_poly.pdbx_seq_one_letter_code
_entity_poly.pdbx_strand_id
1 'polypeptide(L)'
;MFLSWLADHAATYTADPLADRQARDWAVRDYRMWLLRDGPARRGRVYVYSVLTALDDFCVRRGLGKADVGREDLPESAPRALAERARIRWLRAVEAHLSPGGRCIALIPYYAGARISEVVRLDTGDVQMSARKGKLRLRQGQRVPRGRHPPQAPQRAAALAG
;
A
#
# COMPACT_ATOMS: atom_id res chain seq x y z
N MET A 1 20.20 -5.76 -5.00
CA MET A 1 19.53 -6.40 -3.82
C MET A 1 20.56 -6.51 -2.70
N PHE A 2 20.17 -6.49 -1.42
CA PHE A 2 21.11 -6.41 -0.27
C PHE A 2 22.21 -7.46 -0.30
N LEU A 3 21.89 -8.75 -0.48
CA LEU A 3 22.89 -9.82 -0.46
C LEU A 3 23.90 -9.73 -1.62
N SER A 4 23.45 -9.28 -2.79
CA SER A 4 24.36 -9.04 -3.92
C SER A 4 25.26 -7.84 -3.65
N TRP A 5 24.72 -6.75 -3.11
CA TRP A 5 25.54 -5.62 -2.67
C TRP A 5 26.54 -6.05 -1.58
N LEU A 6 26.09 -6.85 -0.61
CA LEU A 6 26.93 -7.34 0.47
C LEU A 6 28.05 -8.24 -0.05
N ALA A 7 27.80 -9.09 -1.05
CA ALA A 7 28.84 -9.93 -1.65
C ALA A 7 30.01 -9.10 -2.19
N ASP A 8 29.73 -7.94 -2.78
CA ASP A 8 30.76 -7.03 -3.31
C ASP A 8 31.50 -6.26 -2.21
N HIS A 9 30.92 -6.17 -0.99
CA HIS A 9 31.42 -5.35 0.10
C HIS A 9 31.82 -6.16 1.35
N ALA A 10 31.63 -7.49 1.37
CA ALA A 10 31.80 -8.31 2.56
C ALA A 10 33.23 -8.23 3.13
N ALA A 11 34.22 -8.04 2.27
CA ALA A 11 35.63 -7.94 2.65
C ALA A 11 35.97 -6.65 3.42
N THR A 12 35.08 -5.65 3.50
CA THR A 12 35.31 -4.43 4.27
C THR A 12 35.02 -4.59 5.76
N TYR A 13 34.36 -5.68 6.16
CA TYR A 13 33.96 -5.93 7.54
C TYR A 13 34.92 -6.92 8.23
N THR A 14 35.27 -6.63 9.48
CA THR A 14 36.15 -7.47 10.30
C THR A 14 35.52 -8.82 10.68
N ALA A 15 34.18 -8.91 10.67
CA ALA A 15 33.41 -10.12 10.97
C ALA A 15 32.29 -10.29 9.95
N ASP A 16 31.76 -11.52 9.80
CA ASP A 16 30.69 -11.82 8.85
C ASP A 16 29.38 -11.10 9.23
N PRO A 17 28.88 -10.15 8.42
CA PRO A 17 27.62 -9.45 8.68
C PRO A 17 26.38 -10.33 8.68
N LEU A 18 26.48 -11.59 8.22
CA LEU A 18 25.40 -12.58 8.25
C LEU A 18 25.44 -13.50 9.48
N ALA A 19 26.44 -13.36 10.34
CA ALA A 19 26.63 -14.17 11.54
C ALA A 19 26.93 -13.34 12.80
N ASP A 20 27.45 -12.12 12.66
CA ASP A 20 27.77 -11.22 13.76
C ASP A 20 26.82 -10.02 13.83
N ARG A 21 26.38 -9.68 15.05
CA ARG A 21 25.38 -8.61 15.27
C ARG A 21 25.94 -7.22 14.98
N GLN A 22 27.18 -6.95 15.37
CA GLN A 22 27.79 -5.65 15.18
C GLN A 22 28.14 -5.43 13.71
N ALA A 23 28.72 -6.43 13.04
CA ALA A 23 28.98 -6.38 11.60
C ALA A 23 27.70 -6.24 10.78
N ARG A 24 26.60 -6.90 11.18
CA ARG A 24 25.27 -6.69 10.59
C ARG A 24 24.85 -5.22 10.67
N ASP A 25 24.97 -4.58 11.82
CA ASP A 25 24.54 -3.19 12.00
C ASP A 25 25.30 -2.24 11.09
N TRP A 26 26.61 -2.43 10.96
CA TRP A 26 27.44 -1.70 10.01
C TRP A 26 27.00 -1.96 8.56
N ALA A 27 26.83 -3.22 8.15
CA ALA A 27 26.42 -3.56 6.79
C ALA A 27 25.03 -2.99 6.43
N VAL A 28 24.05 -3.05 7.33
CA VAL A 28 22.72 -2.49 7.08
C VAL A 28 22.76 -0.97 7.04
N ARG A 29 23.59 -0.33 7.87
CA ARG A 29 23.82 1.12 7.85
C ARG A 29 24.45 1.58 6.54
N ASP A 30 25.49 0.89 6.07
CA ASP A 30 26.17 1.20 4.82
C ASP A 30 25.25 0.96 3.62
N TYR A 31 24.46 -0.12 3.64
CA TYR A 31 23.47 -0.36 2.60
C TYR A 31 22.37 0.71 2.57
N ARG A 32 21.92 1.19 3.73
CA ARG A 32 20.99 2.34 3.83
C ARG A 32 21.60 3.56 3.15
N MET A 33 22.87 3.85 3.41
CA MET A 33 23.59 4.97 2.80
C MET A 33 23.71 4.81 1.29
N TRP A 34 24.11 3.63 0.83
CA TRP A 34 24.19 3.29 -0.57
C TRP A 34 22.85 3.48 -1.29
N LEU A 35 21.72 3.02 -0.71
CA LEU A 35 20.39 3.23 -1.29
C LEU A 35 19.98 4.71 -1.38
N LEU A 36 20.39 5.53 -0.42
CA LEU A 36 20.04 6.95 -0.36
C LEU A 36 20.94 7.82 -1.25
N ARG A 37 22.20 7.43 -1.45
CA ARG A 37 23.22 8.34 -1.99
C ARG A 37 24.02 7.78 -3.16
N ASP A 38 24.52 6.55 -3.03
CA ASP A 38 25.65 6.07 -3.83
C ASP A 38 25.27 5.05 -4.90
N GLY A 39 24.10 4.42 -4.76
CA GLY A 39 23.60 3.44 -5.72
C GLY A 39 23.19 4.07 -7.05
N PRO A 40 23.10 3.26 -8.12
CA PRO A 40 22.83 3.73 -9.48
C PRO A 40 21.47 4.44 -9.63
N ALA A 41 20.55 4.19 -8.70
CA ALA A 41 19.29 4.92 -8.59
C ALA A 41 19.02 5.27 -7.13
N ARG A 42 19.10 6.57 -6.80
CA ARG A 42 18.77 7.08 -5.47
C ARG A 42 17.33 6.75 -5.12
N ARG A 43 17.14 6.15 -3.95
CA ARG A 43 15.81 5.70 -3.49
C ARG A 43 15.20 6.71 -2.53
N GLY A 44 13.89 6.88 -2.66
CA GLY A 44 13.11 7.62 -1.67
C GLY A 44 13.13 6.92 -0.31
N ARG A 45 13.03 7.68 0.77
CA ARG A 45 13.12 7.18 2.14
C ARG A 45 12.07 6.12 2.48
N VAL A 46 10.83 6.27 1.98
CA VAL A 46 9.74 5.29 2.13
C VAL A 46 10.19 3.91 1.62
N TYR A 47 10.80 3.87 0.44
CA TYR A 47 11.32 2.63 -0.14
C TYR A 47 12.43 2.05 0.74
N VAL A 48 13.39 2.89 1.16
CA VAL A 48 14.51 2.46 2.01
C VAL A 48 14.01 1.85 3.31
N TYR A 49 12.99 2.42 3.95
CA TYR A 49 12.46 1.87 5.21
C TYR A 49 11.69 0.56 5.02
N SER A 50 10.98 0.39 3.91
CA SER A 50 10.42 -0.91 3.55
C SER A 50 11.52 -1.97 3.39
N VAL A 51 12.65 -1.61 2.77
CA VAL A 51 13.82 -2.49 2.66
C VAL A 51 14.43 -2.77 4.03
N LEU A 52 14.63 -1.76 4.88
CA LEU A 52 15.14 -1.96 6.25
C LEU A 52 14.22 -2.83 7.10
N THR A 53 12.91 -2.75 6.89
CA THR A 53 11.93 -3.62 7.57
C THR A 53 12.09 -5.08 7.12
N ALA A 54 12.28 -5.30 5.81
CA ALA A 54 12.58 -6.63 5.30
C ALA A 54 13.93 -7.17 5.81
N LEU A 55 14.93 -6.30 5.96
CA LEU A 55 16.23 -6.68 6.52
C LEU A 55 16.17 -7.00 8.01
N ASP A 56 15.38 -6.26 8.80
CA ASP A 56 15.13 -6.61 10.21
C ASP A 56 14.53 -8.01 10.32
N ASP A 57 13.50 -8.30 9.54
CA ASP A 57 12.86 -9.61 9.52
C ASP A 57 13.84 -10.73 9.10
N PHE A 58 14.64 -10.48 8.05
CA PHE A 58 15.70 -11.40 7.62
C PHE A 58 16.71 -11.68 8.75
N CYS A 59 17.21 -10.62 9.42
CA CYS A 59 18.20 -10.75 10.48
C CYS A 59 17.62 -11.40 11.75
N VAL A 60 16.35 -11.15 12.06
CA VAL A 60 15.62 -11.84 13.14
C VAL A 60 15.53 -13.33 12.87
N ARG A 61 15.15 -13.74 11.65
CA ARG A 61 15.11 -15.17 11.28
C ARG A 61 16.48 -15.84 11.31
N ARG A 62 17.55 -15.08 11.15
CA ARG A 62 18.95 -15.52 11.27
C ARG A 62 19.45 -15.58 12.73
N GLY A 63 18.64 -15.18 13.71
CA GLY A 63 19.03 -15.16 15.13
C GLY A 63 19.87 -13.94 15.55
N LEU A 64 20.10 -12.99 14.64
CA LEU A 64 20.87 -11.78 14.91
C LEU A 64 20.03 -10.72 15.62
N GLY A 65 18.71 -10.74 15.43
CA GLY A 65 17.79 -9.69 15.87
C GLY A 65 17.68 -8.55 14.84
N LYS A 66 17.00 -7.46 15.21
CA LYS A 66 16.82 -6.28 14.36
C LYS A 66 18.12 -5.47 14.24
N ALA A 67 18.32 -4.82 13.11
CA ALA A 67 19.48 -3.97 12.90
C ALA A 67 19.33 -2.63 13.65
N ASP A 68 20.39 -2.20 14.33
CA ASP A 68 20.42 -0.91 15.02
C ASP A 68 20.72 0.22 14.03
N VAL A 69 19.68 0.63 13.29
CA VAL A 69 19.78 1.68 12.27
C VAL A 69 18.66 2.70 12.42
N GLY A 70 19.06 3.96 12.58
CA GLY A 70 18.16 5.10 12.75
C GLY A 70 17.20 5.30 11.58
N ARG A 71 15.91 5.40 11.90
CA ARG A 71 14.82 5.76 11.00
C ARG A 71 14.27 7.11 11.46
N GLU A 72 14.18 8.06 10.54
CA GLU A 72 13.56 9.36 10.78
C GLU A 72 12.05 9.21 10.60
N ASP A 73 11.25 9.99 11.32
CA ASP A 73 9.82 10.01 11.06
C ASP A 73 9.54 10.56 9.66
N LEU A 74 8.90 9.73 8.83
CA LEU A 74 8.47 10.19 7.52
C LEU A 74 7.20 11.01 7.68
N PRO A 75 7.10 12.18 7.05
CA PRO A 75 5.85 12.90 7.01
C PRO A 75 4.81 12.00 6.34
N GLU A 76 3.73 11.73 7.05
CA GLU A 76 2.60 10.95 6.57
C GLU A 76 1.80 11.80 5.57
N SER A 77 2.40 12.07 4.41
CA SER A 77 1.73 12.80 3.34
C SER A 77 0.85 11.82 2.56
N ALA A 78 -0.41 11.73 3.00
CA ALA A 78 -1.44 11.18 2.12
C ALA A 78 -1.45 11.99 0.81
N PRO A 79 -1.73 11.35 -0.34
CA PRO A 79 -1.98 12.07 -1.59
C PRO A 79 -3.01 13.17 -1.35
N ARG A 80 -2.78 14.35 -1.92
CA ARG A 80 -3.73 15.47 -1.78
C ARG A 80 -5.08 15.06 -2.33
N ALA A 81 -6.13 15.31 -1.54
CA ALA A 81 -7.50 15.06 -1.98
C ALA A 81 -7.83 15.92 -3.22
N LEU A 82 -8.71 15.40 -4.08
CA LEU A 82 -9.22 16.15 -5.22
C LEU A 82 -9.98 17.39 -4.73
N ALA A 83 -9.64 18.55 -5.28
CA ALA A 83 -10.42 19.77 -5.08
C ALA A 83 -11.83 19.62 -5.69
N GLU A 84 -12.79 20.37 -5.18
CA GLU A 84 -14.22 20.27 -5.55
C GLU A 84 -14.46 20.27 -7.06
N ARG A 85 -13.87 21.24 -7.76
CA ARG A 85 -14.03 21.38 -9.23
C ARG A 85 -13.46 20.18 -9.99
N ALA A 86 -12.32 19.65 -9.54
CA ALA A 86 -11.69 18.48 -10.16
C ALA A 86 -12.53 17.23 -9.91
N ARG A 87 -13.12 17.11 -8.71
CA ARG A 87 -14.03 16.03 -8.33
C ARG A 87 -15.31 16.02 -9.18
N ILE A 88 -15.96 17.17 -9.35
CA ILE A 88 -17.15 17.30 -10.21
C ILE A 88 -16.81 16.96 -11.67
N ARG A 89 -15.69 17.48 -12.19
CA ARG A 89 -15.23 17.16 -13.56
C ARG A 89 -14.99 15.67 -13.73
N TRP A 90 -14.38 15.03 -12.75
CA TRP A 90 -14.14 13.58 -12.77
C TRP A 90 -15.45 12.78 -12.74
N LEU A 91 -16.42 13.13 -11.89
CA LEU A 91 -17.73 12.48 -11.85
C LEU A 91 -18.47 12.58 -13.19
N ARG A 92 -18.45 13.76 -13.83
CA ARG A 92 -19.03 13.94 -15.17
C ARG A 92 -18.36 13.05 -16.22
N ALA A 93 -17.04 12.94 -16.19
CA ALA A 93 -16.30 12.09 -17.12
C ALA A 93 -16.62 10.59 -16.92
N VAL A 94 -16.70 10.14 -15.65
CA VAL A 94 -17.10 8.77 -15.30
C VAL A 94 -18.49 8.46 -15.85
N GLU A 95 -19.44 9.38 -15.68
CA GLU A 95 -20.80 9.21 -16.18
C GLU A 95 -20.87 9.19 -17.70
N ALA A 96 -20.17 10.10 -18.37
CA ALA A 96 -20.23 10.26 -19.83
C ALA A 96 -19.52 9.14 -20.61
N HIS A 97 -18.42 8.59 -20.08
CA HIS A 97 -17.48 7.81 -20.89
C HIS A 97 -17.27 6.36 -20.46
N LEU A 98 -17.58 5.98 -19.21
CA LEU A 98 -17.32 4.62 -18.75
C LEU A 98 -18.49 3.67 -19.01
N SER A 99 -18.17 2.41 -19.30
CA SER A 99 -19.14 1.31 -19.32
C SER A 99 -19.79 1.12 -17.95
N PRO A 100 -20.91 0.38 -17.82
CA PRO A 100 -21.51 0.08 -16.51
C PRO A 100 -20.51 -0.49 -15.49
N GLY A 101 -19.68 -1.44 -15.92
CA GLY A 101 -18.59 -2.00 -15.09
C GLY A 101 -17.52 -0.96 -14.72
N GLY A 102 -17.09 -0.14 -15.69
CA GLY A 102 -16.13 0.94 -15.44
C GLY A 102 -16.66 1.99 -14.45
N ARG A 103 -17.96 2.31 -14.52
CA ARG A 103 -18.64 3.18 -13.55
C ARG A 103 -18.65 2.55 -12.16
N CYS A 104 -18.90 1.25 -12.03
CA CYS A 104 -18.85 0.55 -10.74
C CYS A 104 -17.44 0.63 -10.13
N ILE A 105 -16.40 0.37 -10.93
CA ILE A 105 -15.00 0.44 -10.49
C ILE A 105 -14.63 1.84 -10.00
N ALA A 106 -15.15 2.89 -10.64
CA ALA A 106 -14.88 4.28 -10.26
C ALA A 106 -15.72 4.73 -9.04
N LEU A 107 -17.04 4.51 -9.08
CA LEU A 107 -17.99 5.12 -8.15
C LEU A 107 -18.06 4.40 -6.79
N ILE A 108 -17.79 3.09 -6.74
CA ILE A 108 -17.80 2.34 -5.47
C ILE A 108 -16.71 2.85 -4.51
N PRO A 109 -15.42 2.97 -4.91
CA PRO A 109 -14.41 3.60 -4.06
C PRO A 109 -14.78 5.03 -3.65
N TYR A 110 -15.33 5.81 -4.58
CA TYR A 110 -15.67 7.21 -4.34
C TYR A 110 -16.75 7.39 -3.27
N TYR A 111 -17.85 6.63 -3.34
CA TYR A 111 -18.97 6.77 -2.40
C TYR A 111 -18.87 5.88 -1.17
N ALA A 112 -18.29 4.69 -1.28
CA ALA A 112 -18.22 3.72 -0.19
C ALA A 112 -16.86 3.72 0.54
N GLY A 113 -15.86 4.42 0.00
CA GLY A 113 -14.49 4.37 0.52
C GLY A 113 -13.83 2.99 0.35
N ALA A 114 -14.29 2.20 -0.62
CA ALA A 114 -13.80 0.86 -0.88
C ALA A 114 -12.37 0.88 -1.43
N ARG A 115 -11.55 -0.06 -0.99
CA ARG A 115 -10.23 -0.31 -1.59
C ARG A 115 -10.39 -1.00 -2.95
N ILE A 116 -9.44 -0.79 -3.85
CA ILE A 116 -9.42 -1.47 -5.16
C ILE A 116 -9.54 -2.99 -5.00
N SER A 117 -8.84 -3.57 -4.01
CA SER A 117 -8.89 -5.01 -3.72
C SER A 117 -10.23 -5.51 -3.15
N GLU A 118 -11.07 -4.62 -2.62
CA GLU A 118 -12.43 -4.95 -2.20
C GLU A 118 -13.36 -4.92 -3.41
N VAL A 119 -13.21 -3.93 -4.29
CA VAL A 119 -14.00 -3.81 -5.54
C VAL A 119 -13.78 -5.00 -6.47
N VAL A 120 -12.52 -5.42 -6.66
CA VAL A 120 -12.18 -6.57 -7.52
C VAL A 120 -12.78 -7.89 -6.99
N ARG A 121 -13.07 -7.97 -5.68
CA ARG A 121 -13.63 -9.16 -5.04
C ARG A 121 -15.15 -9.14 -4.90
N LEU A 122 -15.81 -8.06 -5.32
CA LEU A 122 -17.26 -7.98 -5.24
C LEU A 122 -17.90 -9.03 -6.14
N ASP A 123 -18.89 -9.71 -5.58
CA ASP A 123 -19.77 -10.63 -6.30
C ASP A 123 -21.22 -10.12 -6.22
N THR A 124 -22.06 -10.60 -7.12
CA THR A 124 -23.50 -10.35 -7.19
C THR A 124 -24.19 -10.59 -5.84
N GLY A 125 -23.80 -11.64 -5.11
CA GLY A 125 -24.33 -11.95 -3.77
C GLY A 125 -23.93 -10.95 -2.65
N ASP A 126 -23.04 -10.01 -2.93
CA ASP A 126 -22.66 -8.93 -2.02
C ASP A 126 -23.48 -7.64 -2.23
N VAL A 127 -24.31 -7.62 -3.27
CA VAL A 127 -25.21 -6.51 -3.60
C VAL A 127 -26.61 -6.84 -3.09
N GLN A 128 -27.13 -5.98 -2.21
CA GLN A 128 -28.52 -6.06 -1.76
C GLN A 128 -29.26 -4.82 -2.22
N MET A 129 -30.22 -4.99 -3.13
CA MET A 129 -31.07 -3.91 -3.62
C MET A 129 -32.47 -4.01 -3.04
N SER A 130 -32.99 -2.87 -2.59
CA SER A 130 -34.41 -2.66 -2.30
C SER A 130 -34.91 -1.49 -3.15
N ALA A 131 -36.23 -1.32 -3.24
CA ALA A 131 -36.86 -0.26 -4.06
C ALA A 131 -36.35 1.17 -3.78
N ARG A 132 -35.76 1.43 -2.59
CA ARG A 132 -35.27 2.76 -2.20
C ARG A 132 -33.83 2.80 -1.66
N LYS A 133 -33.22 1.64 -1.39
CA LYS A 133 -31.89 1.56 -0.77
C LYS A 133 -31.09 0.41 -1.38
N GLY A 134 -29.85 0.70 -1.79
CA GLY A 134 -28.83 -0.31 -2.04
C GLY A 134 -27.92 -0.45 -0.82
N LYS A 135 -27.58 -1.69 -0.47
CA LYS A 135 -26.50 -2.01 0.47
C LYS A 135 -25.45 -2.81 -0.27
N LEU A 136 -24.19 -2.46 -0.05
CA LEU A 136 -23.04 -3.19 -0.57
C LEU A 136 -22.27 -3.81 0.59
N ARG A 137 -22.01 -5.11 0.53
CA ARG A 137 -21.19 -5.81 1.51
C ARG A 137 -19.74 -5.84 1.03
N LEU A 138 -18.91 -4.97 1.58
CA LEU A 138 -17.46 -4.99 1.32
C LEU A 138 -16.79 -6.05 2.21
N ARG A 139 -16.24 -7.09 1.59
CA ARG A 139 -15.46 -8.11 2.30
C ARG A 139 -14.04 -7.59 2.51
N GLN A 140 -13.63 -7.39 3.76
CA GLN A 140 -12.23 -7.11 4.05
C GLN A 140 -11.39 -8.34 3.72
N GLY A 141 -10.27 -8.16 3.02
CA GLY A 141 -9.21 -9.17 2.98
C GLY A 141 -8.70 -9.44 4.39
N GLN A 142 -8.29 -10.68 4.68
CA GLN A 142 -7.93 -11.20 6.02
C GLN A 142 -7.25 -10.17 6.96
N ARG A 143 -8.09 -9.44 7.71
CA ARG A 143 -7.87 -8.83 9.03
C ARG A 143 -9.29 -8.70 9.62
N VAL A 144 -9.52 -9.35 10.76
CA VAL A 144 -10.81 -9.58 11.44
C VAL A 144 -11.35 -8.27 12.09
N PRO A 145 -12.63 -8.14 12.51
CA PRO A 145 -13.81 -7.83 11.71
C PRO A 145 -14.46 -6.49 12.10
N ARG A 146 -14.74 -5.61 11.13
CA ARG A 146 -15.89 -4.68 11.20
C ARG A 146 -16.47 -4.55 9.80
N GLY A 147 -17.56 -5.26 9.52
CA GLY A 147 -18.35 -5.04 8.32
C GLY A 147 -18.78 -3.58 8.29
N ARG A 148 -18.35 -2.83 7.28
CA ARG A 148 -18.75 -1.44 7.08
C ARG A 148 -19.92 -1.44 6.10
N HIS A 149 -21.08 -0.97 6.54
CA HIS A 149 -22.23 -0.69 5.68
C HIS A 149 -22.34 0.83 5.48
N PRO A 150 -21.56 1.45 4.57
CA PRO A 150 -21.75 2.86 4.29
C PRO A 150 -23.15 3.07 3.69
N PRO A 151 -23.92 4.08 4.14
CA PRO A 151 -25.18 4.43 3.49
C PRO A 151 -24.88 4.90 2.06
N GLN A 152 -25.50 4.26 1.07
CA GLN A 152 -25.48 4.79 -0.29
C GLN A 152 -26.32 6.06 -0.34
N ALA A 153 -25.76 7.15 -0.86
CA ALA A 153 -26.51 8.37 -1.13
C ALA A 153 -27.67 8.07 -2.10
N PRO A 154 -28.84 8.72 -1.94
CA PRO A 154 -30.10 8.31 -2.58
C PRO A 154 -30.14 8.40 -4.12
N GLN A 155 -29.08 8.83 -4.80
CA GLN A 155 -29.18 9.16 -6.21
C GLN A 155 -28.95 8.05 -7.23
N ARG A 156 -28.41 6.85 -6.92
CA ARG A 156 -28.16 5.84 -7.98
C ARG A 156 -28.29 4.37 -7.59
N ALA A 157 -29.51 3.91 -7.38
CA ALA A 157 -29.85 2.49 -7.50
C ALA A 157 -29.78 1.97 -8.96
N ALA A 158 -29.68 2.86 -9.96
CA ALA A 158 -29.75 2.50 -11.39
C ALA A 158 -28.45 1.95 -12.00
N ALA A 159 -27.29 2.09 -11.34
CA ALA A 159 -26.01 1.69 -11.93
C ALA A 159 -25.69 0.18 -11.79
N LEU A 160 -26.46 -0.56 -11.00
CA LEU A 160 -26.24 -1.98 -10.69
C LEU A 160 -27.25 -2.91 -11.37
N ALA A 161 -28.16 -2.38 -12.20
CA ALA A 161 -29.30 -3.09 -12.78
C ALA A 161 -29.22 -3.23 -14.32
N GLY A 162 -28.03 -3.11 -14.90
CA GLY A 162 -27.81 -3.24 -16.35
C GLY A 162 -26.68 -4.21 -16.66
#